data_AF-A0A0K8VJK7-F1
#
_entry.id   AF-A0A0K8VJK7-F1
#
_cell.length_a   1.000
_cell.length_b   1.000
_cell.length_c   1.000
_cell.angle_alpha   90.00
_cell.angle_beta   90.00
_cell.angle_gamma   90.00
#
_symmetry.space_group_name_H-M   'P 1'
#
loop_
_entity.id
_entity.type
_entity.pdbx_description
1 polymer ?
#
loop_
_entity_poly.entity_id
_entity_poly.type
_entity_poly.pdbx_seq_one_letter_code
_entity_poly.pdbx_strand_id
1 'polypeptide(L)'
;CFEIFSLDNQDRFPDGDLPRWNFTDFMHSFMIVFRVLCGEWIESMWDCMYVGDVSCIPFFLATVVIGNLVVLNLFLALLLSNFGSSSLSAPTADNDTNKIVEAFNRISRFKAWIKRNFANCFNYIRNKLTNQISDQPS
;
A
#
# COMPACT_ATOMS: atom_id res chain seq x y z
N CYS A 1 12.53 -7.45 11.14
CA CYS A 1 13.35 -6.86 10.05
C CYS A 1 13.39 -5.35 10.12
N PHE A 2 12.28 -4.61 9.98
CA PHE A 2 12.31 -3.15 10.07
C PHE A 2 12.78 -2.61 11.42
N GLU A 3 12.35 -3.24 12.51
CA GLU A 3 12.78 -2.93 13.87
C GLU A 3 14.30 -3.07 14.06
N ILE A 4 14.84 -4.24 13.71
CA ILE A 4 16.28 -4.54 13.71
C ILE A 4 17.03 -3.55 12.78
N PHE A 5 16.44 -3.22 11.64
CA PHE A 5 17.02 -2.30 10.65
C PHE A 5 17.08 -0.85 11.16
N SER A 6 16.04 -0.40 11.87
CA SER A 6 16.00 0.93 12.50
C SER A 6 16.96 1.05 13.68
N LEU A 7 17.18 -0.03 14.43
CA LEU A 7 18.13 -0.05 15.55
C LEU A 7 19.59 -0.07 15.07
N ASP A 8 19.90 -0.81 13.99
CA ASP A 8 21.27 -0.91 13.45
C ASP A 8 21.75 0.35 12.69
N ASN A 9 20.86 1.29 12.35
CA ASN A 9 21.20 2.49 11.56
C ASN A 9 20.77 3.80 12.24
N GLN A 10 20.57 3.79 13.55
CA GLN A 10 20.17 4.96 14.33
C GLN A 10 21.18 6.13 14.22
N ASP A 11 22.44 5.80 13.99
CA ASP A 11 23.57 6.72 13.81
C ASP A 11 23.50 7.57 12.53
N ARG A 12 22.67 7.20 11.54
CA ARG A 12 22.49 7.97 10.30
C ARG A 12 21.48 9.10 10.42
N PHE A 13 20.72 9.19 11.51
CA PHE A 13 19.77 10.27 11.72
C PHE A 13 20.48 11.53 12.21
N PRO A 14 20.06 12.73 11.76
CA PRO A 14 20.74 14.00 12.07
C PRO A 14 20.84 14.32 13.57
N ASP A 15 19.97 13.73 14.40
CA ASP A 15 19.97 13.89 15.86
C ASP A 15 20.48 12.65 16.63
N GLY A 16 20.84 11.55 15.94
CA GLY A 16 21.24 10.29 16.57
C GLY A 16 20.13 9.58 17.36
N ASP A 17 18.90 10.09 17.29
CA ASP A 17 17.71 9.54 17.92
C ASP A 17 16.77 8.92 16.89
N LEU A 18 16.06 7.87 17.30
CA LEU A 18 15.08 7.20 16.45
C LEU A 18 13.95 8.18 16.04
N PRO A 19 13.49 8.15 14.78
CA PRO A 19 12.38 8.98 14.34
C PRO A 19 11.12 8.66 15.17
N ARG A 20 10.28 9.67 15.35
CA ARG A 20 9.02 9.58 16.11
C ARG A 20 8.08 8.47 15.60
N TRP A 21 8.25 8.08 14.35
CA TRP A 21 7.57 6.95 13.71
C TRP A 21 8.58 5.83 13.50
N ASN A 22 8.67 4.94 14.47
CA ASN A 22 9.57 3.78 14.44
C ASN A 22 8.81 2.45 14.57
N PHE A 23 9.51 1.36 14.26
CA PHE A 23 9.00 -0.01 14.40
C PHE A 23 9.50 -0.69 15.70
N THR A 24 9.87 0.04 16.76
CA THR A 24 10.45 -0.57 17.98
C THR A 24 9.44 -1.23 18.90
N ASP A 25 8.19 -0.78 18.85
CA ASP A 25 7.12 -1.37 19.64
C ASP A 25 5.98 -1.79 18.73
N PHE A 26 5.23 -2.80 19.17
CA PHE A 26 4.03 -3.27 18.49
C PHE A 26 3.02 -2.14 18.25
N MET A 27 2.85 -1.24 19.22
CA MET A 27 1.87 -0.15 19.15
C MET A 27 2.30 0.97 18.19
N HIS A 28 3.59 1.30 18.16
CA HIS A 28 4.18 2.24 17.19
C HIS A 28 4.16 1.67 15.76
N SER A 29 4.52 0.40 15.60
CA SER A 29 4.43 -0.32 14.31
C SER A 29 3.01 -0.33 13.76
N PHE A 30 2.01 -0.55 14.62
CA PHE A 30 0.60 -0.49 14.24
C PHE A 30 0.18 0.91 13.77
N MET A 31 0.62 1.98 14.47
CA MET A 31 0.33 3.35 14.06
C MET A 31 0.94 3.70 12.70
N ILE A 32 2.13 3.20 12.37
CA ILE A 32 2.75 3.40 11.05
C ILE A 32 1.93 2.69 9.97
N VAL A 33 1.53 1.43 10.21
CA VAL A 33 0.66 0.71 9.27
C VAL A 33 -0.65 1.48 9.09
N PHE A 34 -1.26 1.98 10.15
CA PHE A 34 -2.48 2.79 10.06
C PHE A 34 -2.26 4.08 9.24
N ARG A 35 -1.16 4.80 9.47
CA ARG A 35 -0.79 6.01 8.71
C ARG A 35 -0.58 5.72 7.22
N VAL A 36 0.05 4.58 6.90
CA VAL A 36 0.22 4.07 5.53
C VAL A 36 -1.14 3.77 4.89
N LEU A 37 -2.08 3.20 5.63
CA LEU A 37 -3.45 2.94 5.17
C LEU A 37 -4.24 4.23 4.93
N CYS A 38 -3.96 5.31 5.65
CA CYS A 38 -4.53 6.63 5.42
C CYS A 38 -3.99 7.33 4.16
N GLY A 39 -2.96 6.77 3.51
CA GLY A 39 -2.38 7.30 2.27
C GLY A 39 -1.06 8.07 2.46
N GLU A 40 -0.60 8.24 3.69
CA GLU A 40 0.68 8.91 4.01
C GLU A 40 1.85 7.90 4.07
N TRP A 41 2.01 7.09 3.02
CA TRP A 41 3.04 6.05 2.97
C TRP A 41 4.35 6.49 2.31
N ILE A 42 4.32 7.59 1.55
CA ILE A 42 5.48 8.05 0.78
C ILE A 42 6.60 8.56 1.70
N GLU A 43 6.29 9.37 2.71
CA GLU A 43 7.31 9.88 3.66
C GLU A 43 8.05 8.74 4.37
N SER A 44 7.31 7.81 4.99
CA SER A 44 7.91 6.66 5.69
C SER A 44 8.67 5.72 4.76
N MET A 45 8.29 5.63 3.49
CA MET A 45 9.03 4.88 2.48
C MET A 45 10.38 5.55 2.18
N TRP A 46 10.39 6.88 2.00
CA TRP A 46 11.64 7.63 1.75
C TRP A 46 12.59 7.53 2.94
N ASP A 47 12.08 7.64 4.17
CA ASP A 47 12.88 7.46 5.38
C ASP A 47 13.50 6.06 5.43
N CYS A 48 12.74 5.00 5.11
CA CYS A 48 13.32 3.66 5.05
C CYS A 48 14.37 3.50 3.94
N MET A 49 14.13 4.07 2.76
CA MET A 49 15.07 3.98 1.65
C MET A 49 16.35 4.79 1.91
N TYR A 50 16.28 5.87 2.69
CA TYR A 50 17.45 6.66 3.06
C TYR A 50 18.38 5.89 4.00
N VAL A 51 17.79 5.18 4.95
CA VAL A 51 18.52 4.47 6.00
C VAL A 51 18.89 3.06 5.53
N GLY A 52 18.14 2.49 4.58
CA GLY A 52 18.29 1.12 4.14
C GLY A 52 18.30 0.85 2.67
N ASP A 53 17.83 -0.34 2.33
CA ASP A 53 17.92 -0.88 0.99
C ASP A 53 16.59 -0.76 0.26
N VAL A 54 16.65 -0.92 -1.05
CA VAL A 54 15.46 -0.72 -1.89
C VAL A 54 14.37 -1.77 -1.65
N SER A 55 14.66 -2.81 -0.87
CA SER A 55 13.71 -3.78 -0.34
C SER A 55 12.60 -3.15 0.52
N CYS A 56 12.76 -1.91 1.03
CA CYS A 56 11.68 -1.20 1.75
C CYS A 56 10.47 -0.90 0.84
N ILE A 57 10.69 -0.63 -0.45
CA ILE A 57 9.65 -0.25 -1.41
C ILE A 57 8.58 -1.34 -1.59
N PRO A 58 8.93 -2.61 -1.92
CA PRO A 58 7.93 -3.67 -2.07
C PRO A 58 7.16 -3.95 -0.77
N PHE A 59 7.76 -3.76 0.41
CA PHE A 59 7.08 -3.94 1.69
C PHE A 59 5.98 -2.90 1.92
N PHE A 60 6.28 -1.61 1.73
CA PHE A 60 5.29 -0.54 1.85
C PHE A 60 4.20 -0.68 0.78
N LEU A 61 4.56 -0.97 -0.47
CA LEU A 61 3.59 -1.18 -1.54
C LEU A 61 2.69 -2.39 -1.30
N ALA A 62 3.23 -3.51 -0.79
CA ALA A 62 2.42 -4.67 -0.42
C ALA A 62 1.43 -4.33 0.70
N THR A 63 1.86 -3.60 1.73
CA THR A 63 1.00 -3.14 2.84
C THR A 63 -0.14 -2.26 2.33
N VAL A 64 0.19 -1.32 1.45
CA VAL A 64 -0.78 -0.43 0.81
C VAL A 64 -1.77 -1.22 -0.04
N VAL A 65 -1.33 -2.24 -0.80
CA VAL A 65 -2.22 -3.10 -1.61
C VAL A 65 -3.14 -3.95 -0.73
N ILE A 66 -2.60 -4.59 0.32
CA ILE A 66 -3.37 -5.42 1.26
C ILE A 66 -4.42 -4.57 1.96
N GLY A 67 -4.03 -3.42 2.49
CA GLY A 67 -4.93 -2.47 3.13
C GLY A 67 -6.10 -2.06 2.26
N ASN A 68 -5.78 -1.72 1.02
CA ASN A 68 -6.73 -1.37 -0.01
C ASN A 68 -7.69 -2.51 -0.36
N LEU A 69 -7.21 -3.76 -0.43
CA LEU A 69 -8.06 -4.93 -0.62
C LEU A 69 -8.99 -5.16 0.57
N VAL A 70 -8.51 -4.98 1.80
CA VAL A 70 -9.33 -5.10 3.02
C VAL A 70 -10.42 -4.02 3.04
N VAL A 71 -10.06 -2.76 2.76
CA VAL A 71 -11.00 -1.63 2.69
C VAL A 71 -12.05 -1.86 1.59
N LEU A 72 -11.63 -2.30 0.40
CA LEU A 72 -12.57 -2.64 -0.67
C LEU A 72 -13.50 -3.79 -0.30
N ASN A 73 -12.97 -4.86 0.30
CA ASN A 73 -13.78 -6.02 0.68
C ASN A 73 -14.83 -5.64 1.72
N LEU A 74 -14.46 -4.78 2.69
CA LEU A 74 -15.40 -4.24 3.67
C LEU A 74 -16.44 -3.31 3.02
N PHE A 75 -16.02 -2.44 2.10
CA PHE A 75 -16.92 -1.55 1.36
C PHE A 75 -17.94 -2.33 0.52
N LEU A 76 -17.50 -3.38 -0.17
CA LEU A 76 -18.36 -4.26 -0.95
C LEU A 76 -19.36 -5.02 -0.05
N ALA A 77 -18.91 -5.51 1.11
CA ALA A 77 -19.79 -6.17 2.07
C ALA A 77 -20.89 -5.23 2.60
N LEU A 78 -20.55 -3.98 2.93
CA LEU A 78 -21.51 -2.96 3.35
C LEU A 78 -22.50 -2.59 2.24
N LEU A 79 -22.02 -2.42 1.00
CA LEU A 79 -22.88 -2.15 -0.14
C LEU A 79 -23.86 -3.31 -0.39
N LEU A 80 -23.39 -4.55 -0.39
CA LEU A 80 -24.24 -5.73 -0.60
C LEU A 80 -25.29 -5.88 0.51
N SER A 81 -24.92 -5.60 1.76
CA SER A 81 -25.85 -5.59 2.89
C SER A 81 -26.93 -4.50 2.74
N ASN A 82 -26.55 -3.31 2.28
CA ASN A 82 -27.48 -2.21 2.02
C ASN A 82 -28.43 -2.52 0.84
N PHE A 83 -27.91 -3.07 -0.26
CA PHE A 83 -28.72 -3.46 -1.44
C PHE A 83 -29.60 -4.71 -1.21
N GLY A 84 -29.19 -5.60 -0.31
CA GLY A 84 -29.99 -6.76 0.11
C GLY A 84 -31.27 -6.39 0.87
N SER A 85 -31.40 -5.14 1.35
CA SER A 85 -32.61 -4.64 2.01
C SER A 85 -33.59 -3.91 1.06
N SER A 86 -33.15 -3.51 -0.14
CA SER A 86 -33.97 -2.73 -1.10
C SER A 86 -34.44 -3.51 -2.33
N SER A 87 -34.09 -4.80 -2.46
CA SER A 87 -34.33 -5.59 -3.69
C SER A 87 -35.53 -6.55 -3.63
N LEU A 88 -36.42 -6.46 -2.64
CA LEU A 88 -37.65 -7.28 -2.61
C LEU A 88 -38.91 -6.60 -3.19
N SER A 89 -38.78 -5.46 -3.89
CA SER A 89 -39.93 -4.86 -4.57
C SER A 89 -39.61 -4.30 -5.95
N ALA A 90 -39.80 -5.18 -6.95
CA ALA A 90 -40.23 -4.90 -8.33
C ALA A 90 -39.30 -4.11 -9.29
N PRO A 91 -39.34 -4.40 -10.60
CA PRO A 91 -38.25 -4.12 -11.54
C PRO A 91 -38.23 -2.68 -12.06
N THR A 92 -37.09 -1.98 -11.88
CA THR A 92 -36.70 -0.82 -12.72
C THR A 92 -35.24 -0.99 -13.17
N ALA A 93 -35.03 -1.82 -14.19
CA ALA A 93 -33.71 -2.26 -14.69
C ALA A 93 -32.76 -1.11 -15.12
N ASP A 94 -33.31 0.08 -15.38
CA ASP A 94 -32.58 1.21 -15.94
C ASP A 94 -31.81 2.01 -14.87
N ASN A 95 -32.29 2.03 -13.62
CA ASN A 95 -31.64 2.78 -12.54
C ASN A 95 -30.50 1.95 -11.89
N ASP A 96 -30.72 0.65 -11.72
CA ASP A 96 -29.76 -0.26 -11.08
C ASP A 96 -28.49 -0.46 -11.93
N THR A 97 -28.63 -0.52 -13.25
CA THR A 97 -27.49 -0.63 -14.18
C THR A 97 -26.54 0.57 -14.07
N ASN A 98 -27.07 1.79 -13.92
CA ASN A 98 -26.25 3.00 -13.76
C ASN A 98 -25.43 3.00 -12.46
N LYS A 99 -26.02 2.56 -11.34
CA LYS A 99 -25.30 2.47 -10.05
C LYS A 99 -24.22 1.39 -10.04
N ILE A 100 -24.49 0.27 -10.68
CA ILE A 100 -23.51 -0.82 -10.82
C ILE A 100 -22.34 -0.36 -11.70
N VAL A 101 -22.61 0.33 -12.81
CA VAL A 101 -21.57 0.90 -13.69
C VAL A 101 -20.71 1.93 -12.96
N GLU A 102 -21.30 2.78 -12.11
CA GLU A 102 -20.51 3.71 -11.30
C GLU A 102 -19.60 2.99 -10.30
N ALA A 103 -20.09 1.94 -9.63
CA ALA A 103 -19.27 1.12 -8.73
C ALA A 103 -18.11 0.44 -9.47
N PHE A 104 -18.36 -0.13 -10.66
CA PHE A 104 -17.32 -0.70 -11.52
C PHE A 104 -16.29 0.34 -11.96
N ASN A 105 -16.71 1.56 -12.28
CA ASN A 105 -15.81 2.66 -12.63
C ASN A 105 -14.89 3.04 -11.46
N ARG A 106 -15.40 3.07 -10.22
CA ARG A 106 -14.57 3.32 -9.03
C ARG A 106 -13.53 2.20 -8.81
N ILE A 107 -13.95 0.94 -8.96
CA ILE A 107 -13.06 -0.23 -8.85
C ILE A 107 -12.02 -0.26 -9.98
N SER A 108 -12.39 0.16 -11.19
CA SER A 108 -11.48 0.19 -12.35
C SER A 108 -10.37 1.22 -12.15
N ARG A 109 -10.69 2.43 -11.66
CA ARG A 109 -9.67 3.45 -11.31
C ARG A 109 -8.71 2.93 -10.24
N PHE A 110 -9.24 2.23 -9.25
CA PHE A 110 -8.45 1.63 -8.19
C PHE A 110 -7.52 0.52 -8.70
N LYS A 111 -8.02 -0.39 -9.54
CA LYS A 111 -7.19 -1.41 -10.20
C LYS A 111 -6.10 -0.79 -11.07
N ALA A 112 -6.42 0.28 -11.80
CA ALA A 112 -5.44 1.01 -12.60
C ALA A 112 -4.34 1.63 -11.72
N TRP A 113 -4.71 2.20 -10.58
CA TRP A 113 -3.77 2.72 -9.59
C TRP A 113 -2.86 1.61 -9.01
N ILE A 114 -3.43 0.46 -8.61
CA ILE A 114 -2.66 -0.71 -8.14
C ILE A 114 -1.68 -1.18 -9.23
N LYS A 115 -2.15 -1.31 -10.48
CA LYS A 115 -1.32 -1.76 -11.60
C LYS A 115 -0.13 -0.82 -11.82
N ARG A 116 -0.34 0.49 -11.67
CA ARG A 116 0.70 1.51 -11.80
C ARG A 116 1.73 1.41 -10.68
N ASN A 117 1.29 1.23 -9.43
CA ASN A 117 2.18 0.99 -8.29
C ASN A 117 3.01 -0.30 -8.46
N PHE A 118 2.39 -1.39 -8.91
CA PHE A 118 3.09 -2.65 -9.18
C PHE A 118 4.09 -2.53 -10.33
N ALA A 119 3.72 -1.84 -11.41
CA ALA A 119 4.63 -1.60 -12.53
C ALA A 119 5.84 -0.74 -12.11
N ASN A 120 5.64 0.28 -11.28
CA ASN A 120 6.73 1.10 -10.76
C ASN A 120 7.68 0.26 -9.88
N CYS A 121 7.12 -0.55 -8.98
CA CYS A 121 7.90 -1.47 -8.14
C CYS A 121 8.70 -2.48 -8.98
N PHE A 122 8.04 -3.11 -9.94
CA PHE A 122 8.65 -4.12 -10.80
C PHE A 122 9.79 -3.54 -11.63
N ASN A 123 9.58 -2.36 -12.24
CA ASN A 123 10.64 -1.68 -12.99
C ASN A 123 11.83 -1.30 -12.10
N TYR A 124 11.58 -0.91 -10.85
CA TYR A 124 12.65 -0.60 -9.90
C TYR A 124 13.46 -1.85 -9.53
N ILE A 125 12.78 -2.93 -9.15
CA ILE A 125 13.42 -4.22 -8.81
C ILE A 125 14.19 -4.75 -10.02
N ARG A 126 13.58 -4.71 -11.22
CA ARG A 126 14.23 -5.13 -12.48
C ARG A 126 15.47 -4.30 -12.78
N ASN A 127 15.41 -2.97 -12.63
CA ASN A 127 16.57 -2.11 -12.83
C ASN A 127 17.68 -2.43 -11.83
N LYS A 128 17.37 -2.67 -10.55
CA LYS A 128 18.38 -3.06 -9.55
C LYS A 128 19.01 -4.43 -9.85
N LEU A 129 18.21 -5.41 -10.28
CA LEU A 129 18.73 -6.73 -10.70
C LEU A 129 19.63 -6.63 -11.93
N THR A 130 19.25 -5.82 -12.93
CA THR A 130 20.09 -5.57 -14.12
C THR A 130 21.40 -4.86 -13.75
N ASN A 131 21.40 -3.90 -12.82
CA ASN A 131 22.64 -3.25 -12.36
C ASN A 131 23.57 -4.24 -11.63
N GLN A 132 23.04 -5.19 -10.86
CA GLN A 132 23.86 -6.22 -10.19
C GLN A 132 24.46 -7.25 -11.16
N ILE A 133 23.91 -7.40 -12.37
CA ILE A 133 24.42 -8.32 -13.41
C ILE A 133 25.56 -7.66 -14.21
N SER A 134 25.57 -6.33 -14.35
CA SER A 134 26.65 -5.61 -15.04
C SER A 134 27.95 -5.48 -14.24
N ASP A 135 27.93 -5.75 -12.92
CA ASP A 135 29.11 -5.72 -12.04
C ASP A 135 29.80 -7.10 -11.89
N GLN A 136 29.40 -8.13 -12.66
CA GLN A 136 30.19 -9.38 -12.73
C GLN A 136 31.39 -9.16 -13.68
N PRO A 137 32.64 -9.05 -13.17
CA PRO A 137 33.80 -8.90 -14.04
C PRO A 137 34.00 -10.20 -14.83
N SER A 138 34.11 -10.05 -16.15
CA SER A 138 34.72 -11.05 -17.05
C SER A 138 36.21 -11.18 -16.78
#